data_AF-A0A7C5GXI0-F1
#
_entry.id   AF-A0A7C5GXI0-F1
#
_cell.length_a   1.000
_cell.length_b   1.000
_cell.length_c   1.000
_cell.angle_alpha   90.00
_cell.angle_beta   90.00
_cell.angle_gamma   90.00
#
_symmetry.space_group_name_H-M   'P 1'
#
loop_
_entity.id
_entity.type
_entity.pdbx_description
1 polymer ?
#
loop_
_entity_poly.entity_id
_entity_poly.type
_entity_poly.pdbx_seq_one_letter_code
_entity_poly.pdbx_strand_id
1 'polypeptide(L)'
;MGYGERIDCPDCGMRIERKNLAKHYRRAHPDLDPYERMKEARKERPPRKIREIPSSTVARVFIILFVAAILIAAGLLALSVFQRGGESLEPSRNMFYTASDGAIINGTFYPSSEKGAETVYLIHDIGEDRTVWNDYAMKLQEKGYNVLAIDLRGHGTSTLNIKSSDITYDWTVMDHEDMMGIMLDVQGAYKWVHGEDIDGNRNTDAGEMGAMIGVGRGGLFALSQVARMSREKMLSATIISPTLTCYDLDVPQIFQDFGDVRPVMLAASEGDTIAGKAIDTVMAAKEADGENNGFTYYVQGDGTGMALLKDEGLQEKILEIMEMGWSLGSGP
;
A
#
# COMPACT_ATOMS: atom_id res chain seq x y z
N MET A 1 12.97 -52.08 13.61
CA MET A 1 12.82 -53.41 14.23
C MET A 1 14.18 -53.84 14.78
N GLY A 2 14.32 -53.94 16.10
CA GLY A 2 15.61 -54.05 16.79
C GLY A 2 16.26 -55.43 16.66
N TYR A 3 17.36 -55.50 15.93
CA TYR A 3 18.12 -56.73 15.63
C TYR A 3 18.96 -57.29 16.81
N GLY A 4 18.72 -56.82 18.04
CA GLY A 4 19.48 -57.21 19.24
C GLY A 4 18.68 -57.24 20.55
N GLU A 5 17.35 -57.18 20.47
CA GLU A 5 16.51 -57.17 21.66
C GLU A 5 16.54 -58.54 22.37
N ARG A 6 17.04 -58.58 23.61
CA ARG A 6 16.98 -59.75 24.49
C ARG A 6 15.71 -59.70 25.32
N ILE A 7 14.97 -60.80 25.35
CA ILE A 7 13.72 -60.97 26.08
C ILE A 7 13.86 -62.14 27.05
N ASP A 8 13.17 -62.07 28.17
CA ASP A 8 13.08 -63.18 29.12
C ASP A 8 11.91 -64.08 28.68
N CYS A 9 12.17 -65.38 28.54
CA CYS A 9 11.12 -66.37 28.25
C CYS A 9 10.12 -66.39 29.42
N PRO A 10 8.82 -66.17 29.19
CA PRO A 10 7.84 -66.12 30.27
C PRO A 10 7.66 -67.46 31.00
N ASP A 11 7.97 -68.60 30.35
CA ASP A 11 7.72 -69.93 30.90
C ASP A 11 8.90 -70.51 31.69
N CYS A 12 10.15 -70.17 31.32
CA CYS A 12 11.35 -70.64 32.04
C CYS A 12 12.27 -69.53 32.56
N GLY A 13 11.96 -68.26 32.30
CA GLY A 13 12.78 -67.12 32.71
C GLY A 13 14.13 -67.00 31.98
N MET A 14 14.43 -67.88 31.02
CA MET A 14 15.70 -67.84 30.29
C MET A 14 15.77 -66.60 29.40
N ARG A 15 16.84 -65.83 29.53
CA ARG A 15 17.08 -64.64 28.72
C ARG A 15 17.63 -65.02 27.36
N ILE A 16 16.83 -64.79 26.32
CA ILE A 16 17.11 -65.21 24.95
C ILE A 16 17.01 -64.03 23.98
N GLU A 17 17.77 -64.09 22.90
CA GLU A 17 17.60 -63.12 21.81
C GLU A 17 16.26 -63.35 21.11
N ARG A 18 15.51 -62.28 20.85
CA ARG A 18 14.16 -62.36 20.30
C ARG A 18 14.08 -63.15 18.99
N LYS A 19 15.11 -63.08 18.13
CA LYS A 19 15.21 -63.88 16.91
C LYS A 19 15.28 -65.39 17.15
N ASN A 20 15.75 -65.82 18.32
CA ASN A 20 15.91 -67.21 18.71
C ASN A 20 14.71 -67.76 19.49
N LEU A 21 13.66 -66.96 19.70
CA LEU A 21 12.49 -67.33 20.50
C LEU A 21 11.84 -68.64 20.03
N ALA A 22 11.54 -68.77 18.74
CA ALA A 22 10.91 -69.98 18.21
C ALA A 22 11.82 -71.22 18.32
N LYS A 23 13.15 -71.03 18.20
CA LYS A 23 14.11 -72.13 18.37
C LYS A 23 14.20 -72.57 19.83
N HIS A 24 14.14 -71.63 20.77
CA HIS A 24 14.11 -71.93 22.20
C HIS A 24 12.84 -72.71 22.57
N TYR A 25 11.66 -72.27 22.13
CA TYR A 25 10.39 -72.95 22.43
C TYR A 25 10.33 -74.36 21.88
N ARG A 26 10.74 -74.59 20.63
CA ARG A 26 10.82 -75.95 20.07
C ARG A 26 11.68 -76.92 20.88
N ARG A 27 12.65 -76.42 21.66
CA ARG A 27 13.55 -77.25 22.46
C ARG A 27 13.13 -77.38 23.92
N ALA A 28 12.70 -76.29 24.55
CA ALA A 28 12.42 -76.22 25.98
C ALA A 28 10.92 -76.34 26.31
N HIS A 29 10.05 -75.98 25.37
CA HIS A 29 8.60 -75.88 25.52
C HIS A 29 7.87 -76.34 24.23
N PRO A 30 8.07 -77.60 23.79
CA PRO A 30 7.67 -78.04 22.45
C PRO A 30 6.16 -77.96 22.19
N ASP A 31 5.36 -78.04 23.26
CA ASP A 31 3.90 -78.03 23.21
C ASP A 31 3.27 -76.63 23.31
N LEU A 32 4.09 -75.57 23.43
CA LEU A 32 3.63 -74.19 23.60
C LEU A 32 3.98 -73.32 22.40
N ASP A 33 3.02 -72.49 21.95
CA ASP A 33 3.28 -71.52 20.90
C ASP A 33 4.03 -70.29 21.46
N PRO A 34 5.24 -69.97 20.96
CA PRO A 34 6.05 -68.87 21.47
C PRO A 34 5.39 -67.49 21.35
N TYR A 35 4.55 -67.26 20.33
CA TYR A 35 4.00 -65.94 20.06
C TYR A 35 2.74 -65.67 20.88
N GLU A 36 1.88 -66.67 21.07
CA GLU A 36 0.74 -66.55 21.99
C GLU A 36 1.22 -66.40 23.44
N ARG A 37 2.24 -67.14 23.89
CA ARG A 37 2.80 -66.97 25.24
C ARG A 37 3.39 -65.57 25.45
N MET A 38 4.08 -65.01 24.47
CA MET A 38 4.57 -63.63 24.54
C MET A 38 3.44 -62.59 24.61
N LYS A 39 2.32 -62.85 23.96
CA LYS A 39 1.14 -61.98 23.95
C LYS A 39 0.41 -62.03 25.28
N GLU A 40 0.26 -63.21 25.87
CA GLU A 40 -0.30 -63.40 27.20
C GLU A 40 0.56 -62.72 28.27
N ALA A 41 1.87 -62.95 28.26
CA ALA A 41 2.82 -62.31 29.16
C ALA A 41 2.83 -60.76 29.04
N ARG A 42 2.42 -60.21 27.88
CA ARG A 42 2.30 -58.76 27.68
C ARG A 42 1.00 -58.20 28.25
N LYS A 43 -0.08 -58.99 28.30
CA LYS A 43 -1.36 -58.62 28.92
C LYS A 43 -1.27 -58.58 30.45
N GLU A 44 -0.43 -59.44 31.04
CA GLU A 44 -0.26 -59.52 32.49
C GLU A 44 0.73 -58.49 33.07
N ARG A 45 1.38 -57.66 32.24
CA ARG A 45 2.28 -56.63 32.76
C ARG A 45 1.48 -55.57 33.52
N PRO A 46 1.75 -55.34 34.81
CA PRO A 46 1.08 -54.27 35.56
C PRO A 46 1.41 -52.92 34.91
N PRO A 47 0.48 -51.94 34.94
CA PRO A 47 0.72 -50.62 34.37
C PRO A 47 1.98 -50.02 35.01
N ARG A 48 2.85 -49.44 34.16
CA ARG A 48 4.01 -48.69 34.65
C ARG A 48 3.50 -47.57 35.55
N LYS A 49 3.89 -47.58 36.83
CA LYS A 49 3.68 -46.44 37.72
C LYS A 49 4.34 -45.22 37.08
N ILE A 50 3.52 -44.26 36.62
CA ILE A 50 4.00 -42.95 36.19
C ILE A 50 4.66 -42.34 37.43
N ARG A 51 5.95 -42.02 37.36
CA ARG A 51 6.66 -41.37 38.46
C ARG A 51 5.93 -40.06 38.76
N GLU A 52 5.36 -39.95 39.95
CA GLU A 52 4.90 -38.67 40.49
C GLU A 52 6.11 -37.72 40.48
N ILE A 53 5.99 -36.63 39.73
CA ILE A 53 6.99 -35.57 39.71
C ILE A 53 6.93 -34.93 41.10
N PRO A 54 8.02 -34.94 41.90
CA PRO A 54 7.99 -34.33 43.22
C PRO A 54 7.80 -32.83 43.04
N SER A 55 6.59 -32.34 43.34
CA SER A 55 6.31 -30.91 43.29
C SER A 55 6.92 -30.26 44.53
N SER A 56 8.23 -30.00 44.50
CA SER A 56 8.82 -29.13 45.50
C SER A 56 8.12 -27.77 45.40
N THR A 57 7.79 -27.17 46.55
CA THR A 57 7.19 -25.83 46.60
C THR A 57 7.97 -24.83 45.75
N VAL A 58 9.29 -25.02 45.70
CA VAL A 58 10.25 -24.28 44.87
C VAL A 58 9.93 -24.40 43.36
N ALA A 59 9.71 -25.61 42.84
CA ALA A 59 9.38 -25.81 41.42
C ALA A 59 8.04 -25.15 41.04
N ARG A 60 7.05 -25.17 41.95
CA ARG A 60 5.76 -24.48 41.74
C ARG A 60 5.94 -22.97 41.68
N VAL A 61 6.76 -22.39 42.57
CA VAL A 61 7.07 -20.96 42.56
C VAL A 61 7.74 -20.55 41.25
N PHE A 62 8.71 -21.32 40.76
CA PHE A 62 9.37 -21.03 39.47
C PHE A 62 8.41 -21.09 38.28
N ILE A 63 7.50 -22.07 38.24
CA ILE A 63 6.49 -22.16 37.18
C ILE A 63 5.53 -20.96 37.23
N ILE A 64 5.08 -20.57 38.43
CA ILE A 64 4.20 -19.40 38.61
C ILE A 64 4.89 -18.12 38.14
N LEU A 65 6.16 -17.92 38.52
CA LEU A 65 6.94 -16.75 38.10
C LEU A 65 7.17 -16.72 36.58
N PHE A 66 7.44 -17.88 35.97
CA PHE A 66 7.63 -17.98 34.52
C PHE A 66 6.34 -17.66 33.74
N VAL A 67 5.20 -18.19 34.19
CA VAL A 67 3.88 -17.87 33.59
C VAL A 67 3.55 -16.40 33.79
N ALA A 68 3.79 -15.84 34.98
CA ALA A 68 3.60 -14.41 35.23
C ALA A 68 4.47 -13.54 34.31
N ALA A 69 5.74 -13.90 34.09
CA ALA A 69 6.63 -13.19 33.18
C ALA A 69 6.14 -13.22 31.72
N ILE A 70 5.62 -14.36 31.25
CA ILE A 70 5.02 -14.47 29.91
C ILE A 70 3.77 -13.59 29.80
N LEU A 71 2.90 -13.60 30.81
CA LEU A 71 1.69 -12.77 30.81
C LEU A 71 2.02 -11.27 30.84
N ILE A 72 3.06 -10.88 31.58
CA ILE A 72 3.56 -9.50 31.60
C ILE A 72 4.13 -9.13 30.23
N ALA A 73 4.96 -9.99 29.63
CA ALA A 73 5.54 -9.74 28.30
C ALA A 73 4.47 -9.64 27.21
N ALA A 74 3.47 -10.52 27.22
CA ALA A 74 2.33 -10.47 26.32
C ALA A 74 1.48 -9.22 26.54
N GLY A 75 1.28 -8.82 27.81
CA GLY A 75 0.58 -7.59 28.16
C GLY A 75 1.31 -6.33 27.69
N LEU A 76 2.63 -6.28 27.83
CA LEU A 76 3.47 -5.18 27.32
C LEU A 76 3.46 -5.12 25.78
N LEU A 77 3.51 -6.27 25.11
CA LEU A 77 3.39 -6.35 23.66
C LEU A 77 2.02 -5.86 23.19
N ALA A 78 0.94 -6.31 23.83
CA ALA A 78 -0.42 -5.84 23.55
C ALA A 78 -0.57 -4.34 23.78
N LEU A 79 0.01 -3.78 24.85
CA LEU A 79 0.02 -2.34 25.11
C LEU A 79 0.74 -1.55 24.01
N SER A 80 1.87 -2.06 23.51
CA SER A 80 2.64 -1.41 22.44
C SER A 80 1.90 -1.38 21.10
N VAL A 81 1.09 -2.40 20.81
CA VAL A 81 0.21 -2.44 19.63
C VAL A 81 -0.99 -1.51 19.84
N PHE A 82 -1.53 -1.43 21.05
CA PHE A 82 -2.67 -0.56 21.36
C PHE A 82 -2.29 0.93 21.38
N GLN A 83 -1.05 1.27 21.77
CA GLN A 83 -0.55 2.66 21.74
C GLN A 83 -0.29 3.18 20.32
N ARG A 84 -0.13 2.31 19.31
CA ARG A 84 -0.05 2.72 17.90
C ARG A 84 -1.42 3.02 17.27
N GLY A 85 -2.52 2.65 17.92
CA GLY A 85 -3.86 2.68 17.33
C GLY A 85 -4.69 3.94 17.61
N GLY A 86 -4.09 5.11 17.85
CA GLY A 86 -4.89 6.26 18.29
C GLY A 86 -4.19 7.62 18.32
N GLU A 87 -3.35 7.94 17.33
CA GLU A 87 -3.16 9.37 17.02
C GLU A 87 -4.37 9.82 16.21
N SER A 88 -5.13 10.79 16.73
CA SER A 88 -6.16 11.46 15.95
C SER A 88 -5.51 12.08 14.73
N LEU A 89 -6.08 11.87 13.53
CA LEU A 89 -5.56 12.49 12.32
C LEU A 89 -5.38 14.00 12.54
N GLU A 90 -4.21 14.49 12.17
CA GLU A 90 -3.92 15.91 12.17
C GLU A 90 -4.94 16.62 11.24
N PRO A 91 -5.55 17.74 11.68
CA PRO A 91 -6.58 18.40 10.90
C PRO A 91 -6.01 18.91 9.58
N SER A 92 -6.82 18.82 8.52
CA SER A 92 -6.48 19.46 7.26
C SER A 92 -6.38 20.98 7.43
N ARG A 93 -5.52 21.61 6.64
CA ARG A 93 -5.33 23.06 6.66
C ARG A 93 -5.34 23.65 5.27
N ASN A 94 -5.97 24.82 5.15
CA ASN A 94 -5.86 25.63 3.95
C ASN A 94 -4.44 26.20 3.84
N MET A 95 -3.95 26.27 2.62
CA MET A 95 -2.64 26.82 2.29
C MET A 95 -2.70 27.56 0.96
N PHE A 96 -1.66 28.31 0.66
CA PHE A 96 -1.43 28.85 -0.68
C PHE A 96 0.07 28.91 -0.97
N TYR A 97 0.41 28.93 -2.25
CA TYR A 97 1.75 29.20 -2.74
C TYR A 97 1.70 30.01 -4.03
N THR A 98 2.86 30.48 -4.47
CA THR A 98 2.99 31.22 -5.72
C THR A 98 3.67 30.35 -6.77
N ALA A 99 3.02 30.14 -7.91
CA ALA A 99 3.64 29.54 -9.09
C ALA A 99 4.75 30.45 -9.65
N SER A 100 5.63 29.90 -10.49
CA SER A 100 6.82 30.62 -10.97
C SER A 100 6.51 31.90 -11.77
N ASP A 101 5.35 31.96 -12.41
CA ASP A 101 4.84 33.10 -13.16
C ASP A 101 4.08 34.12 -12.29
N GLY A 102 3.82 33.81 -11.03
CA GLY A 102 3.17 34.70 -10.08
C GLY A 102 1.73 34.32 -9.72
N ALA A 103 1.14 33.31 -10.36
CA ALA A 103 -0.20 32.85 -10.00
C ALA A 103 -0.24 32.39 -8.54
N ILE A 104 -1.23 32.84 -7.78
CA ILE A 104 -1.47 32.44 -6.40
C ILE A 104 -2.39 31.23 -6.42
N ILE A 105 -1.87 30.09 -5.98
CA ILE A 105 -2.55 28.81 -6.01
C ILE A 105 -2.95 28.42 -4.59
N ASN A 106 -4.25 28.24 -4.38
CA ASN A 106 -4.84 27.82 -3.12
C ASN A 106 -5.03 26.31 -3.09
N GLY A 107 -5.08 25.76 -1.88
CA GLY A 107 -5.18 24.32 -1.69
C GLY A 107 -5.51 23.94 -0.26
N THR A 108 -5.78 22.64 -0.09
CA THR A 108 -6.01 22.02 1.21
C THR A 108 -4.98 20.90 1.37
N PHE A 109 -4.19 21.00 2.44
CA PHE A 109 -3.20 20.00 2.80
C PHE A 109 -3.74 19.13 3.94
N TYR A 110 -3.67 17.82 3.75
CA TYR A 110 -4.06 16.78 4.71
C TYR A 110 -2.79 16.08 5.17
N PRO A 111 -2.22 16.46 6.33
CA PRO A 111 -0.99 15.88 6.83
C PRO A 111 -1.18 14.41 7.24
N SER A 112 -0.19 13.56 6.92
CA SER A 112 -0.09 12.24 7.54
C SER A 112 0.28 12.38 9.02
N SER A 113 -0.15 11.42 9.84
CA SER A 113 0.38 11.25 11.20
C SER A 113 1.82 10.70 11.18
N GLU A 114 2.26 10.11 10.07
CA GLU A 114 3.61 9.58 9.91
C GLU A 114 4.57 10.63 9.33
N LYS A 115 5.68 10.87 10.04
CA LYS A 115 6.76 11.72 9.55
C LYS A 115 7.45 11.06 8.36
N GLY A 116 7.77 11.87 7.34
CA GLY A 116 8.41 11.38 6.12
C GLY A 116 7.46 10.62 5.20
N ALA A 117 6.15 10.60 5.47
CA ALA A 117 5.19 9.98 4.56
C ALA A 117 5.19 10.66 3.19
N GLU A 118 4.99 9.86 2.15
CA GLU A 118 4.94 10.36 0.78
C GLU A 118 3.67 11.14 0.50
N THR A 119 3.71 11.97 -0.55
CA THR A 119 2.62 12.92 -0.84
C THR A 119 1.82 12.53 -2.07
N VAL A 120 0.49 12.51 -1.94
CA VAL A 120 -0.45 12.37 -3.05
C VAL A 120 -0.95 13.76 -3.47
N TYR A 121 -0.74 14.11 -4.74
CA TYR A 121 -1.15 15.38 -5.34
C TYR A 121 -2.43 15.17 -6.13
N LEU A 122 -3.50 15.85 -5.73
CA LEU A 122 -4.84 15.71 -6.29
C LEU A 122 -5.18 16.90 -7.19
N ILE A 123 -5.51 16.62 -8.45
CA ILE A 123 -5.72 17.60 -9.51
C ILE A 123 -7.14 17.45 -10.08
N HIS A 124 -8.00 18.45 -9.85
CA HIS A 124 -9.38 18.44 -10.38
C HIS A 124 -9.42 18.75 -11.89
N ASP A 125 -10.56 18.52 -12.54
CA ASP A 125 -10.74 18.88 -13.96
C ASP A 125 -11.17 20.35 -14.13
N ILE A 126 -11.08 20.86 -15.35
CA ILE A 126 -11.53 22.20 -15.72
C ILE A 126 -13.03 22.36 -15.38
N GLY A 127 -13.35 23.42 -14.65
CA GLY A 127 -14.71 23.72 -14.18
C GLY A 127 -15.06 23.19 -12.79
N GLU A 128 -14.13 22.48 -12.14
CA GLU A 128 -14.23 22.07 -10.74
C GLU A 128 -13.30 22.93 -9.85
N ASP A 129 -13.24 22.60 -8.56
CA ASP A 129 -12.27 23.14 -7.62
C ASP A 129 -11.76 22.02 -6.70
N ARG A 130 -10.79 22.31 -5.81
CA ARG A 130 -10.18 21.29 -4.95
C ARG A 130 -11.15 20.54 -4.04
N THR A 131 -12.33 21.11 -3.75
CA THR A 131 -13.25 20.55 -2.76
C THR A 131 -13.89 19.24 -3.23
N VAL A 132 -13.89 18.97 -4.54
CA VAL A 132 -14.33 17.67 -5.10
C VAL A 132 -13.53 16.50 -4.50
N TRP A 133 -12.30 16.77 -4.04
CA TRP A 133 -11.41 15.77 -3.48
C TRP A 133 -11.59 15.51 -1.98
N ASN A 134 -12.36 16.32 -1.24
CA ASN A 134 -12.36 16.28 0.22
C ASN A 134 -12.53 14.87 0.81
N ASP A 135 -13.54 14.14 0.34
CA ASP A 135 -13.84 12.79 0.84
C ASP A 135 -12.70 11.80 0.52
N TYR A 136 -12.14 11.88 -0.68
CA TYR A 136 -11.07 10.97 -1.09
C TYR A 136 -9.73 11.33 -0.43
N ALA A 137 -9.45 12.62 -0.23
CA ALA A 137 -8.27 13.10 0.47
C ALA A 137 -8.25 12.62 1.93
N MET A 138 -9.40 12.65 2.63
CA MET A 138 -9.51 12.10 3.98
C MET A 138 -9.25 10.59 4.01
N LYS A 139 -9.77 9.81 3.05
CA LYS A 139 -9.49 8.37 2.93
C LYS A 139 -8.01 8.06 2.70
N LEU A 140 -7.32 8.88 1.90
CA LEU A 140 -5.89 8.75 1.66
C LEU A 140 -5.08 9.16 2.91
N GLN A 141 -5.51 10.20 3.61
CA GLN A 141 -4.92 10.62 4.89
C GLN A 141 -5.04 9.50 5.95
N GLU A 142 -6.22 8.86 6.04
CA GLU A 142 -6.47 7.69 6.90
C GLU A 142 -5.55 6.51 6.58
N LYS A 143 -5.02 6.44 5.35
CA LYS A 143 -4.05 5.44 4.90
C LYS A 143 -2.59 5.84 5.15
N GLY A 144 -2.35 6.97 5.80
CA GLY A 144 -1.01 7.42 6.19
C GLY A 144 -0.29 8.27 5.13
N TYR A 145 -0.99 8.76 4.10
CA TYR A 145 -0.39 9.64 3.11
C TYR A 145 -0.52 11.11 3.48
N ASN A 146 0.49 11.91 3.12
CA ASN A 146 0.27 13.34 2.96
C ASN A 146 -0.57 13.55 1.71
N VAL A 147 -1.56 14.45 1.73
CA VAL A 147 -2.40 14.72 0.56
C VAL A 147 -2.51 16.21 0.32
N LEU A 148 -2.31 16.64 -0.92
CA LEU A 148 -2.47 18.04 -1.33
C LEU A 148 -3.46 18.12 -2.49
N ALA A 149 -4.62 18.71 -2.24
CA ALA A 149 -5.58 19.08 -3.27
C ALA A 149 -5.46 20.58 -3.55
N ILE A 150 -5.31 20.97 -4.82
CA ILE A 150 -5.11 22.36 -5.23
C ILE A 150 -6.27 22.84 -6.11
N ASP A 151 -6.59 24.13 -6.04
CA ASP A 151 -7.39 24.81 -7.04
C ASP A 151 -6.45 25.21 -8.18
N LEU A 152 -6.65 24.67 -9.38
CA LEU A 152 -5.93 25.16 -10.56
C LEU A 152 -6.17 26.67 -10.76
N ARG A 153 -5.21 27.40 -11.33
CA ARG A 153 -5.41 28.83 -11.62
C ARG A 153 -6.73 29.09 -12.37
N GLY A 154 -7.38 30.18 -12.01
CA GLY A 154 -8.69 30.55 -12.53
C GLY A 154 -9.85 29.75 -11.96
N HIS A 155 -9.62 28.74 -11.12
CA HIS A 155 -10.63 27.92 -10.46
C HIS A 155 -10.68 28.18 -8.96
N GLY A 156 -11.82 27.85 -8.35
CA GLY A 156 -12.06 28.02 -6.92
C GLY A 156 -11.62 29.39 -6.40
N THR A 157 -10.58 29.39 -5.58
CA THR A 157 -9.99 30.58 -4.95
C THR A 157 -8.66 31.03 -5.55
N SER A 158 -8.12 30.31 -6.55
CA SER A 158 -6.84 30.59 -7.24
C SER A 158 -7.01 31.61 -8.37
N THR A 159 -7.49 32.82 -8.05
CA THR A 159 -7.86 33.82 -9.05
C THR A 159 -6.86 34.97 -9.21
N LEU A 160 -5.83 35.03 -8.36
CA LEU A 160 -4.96 36.21 -8.25
C LEU A 160 -3.53 35.94 -8.73
N ASN A 161 -2.83 37.00 -9.11
CA ASN A 161 -1.39 36.97 -9.40
C ASN A 161 -0.64 37.98 -8.52
N ILE A 162 0.47 37.55 -7.89
CA ILE A 162 1.24 38.42 -6.99
C ILE A 162 2.08 39.48 -7.73
N LYS A 163 2.42 39.25 -9.00
CA LYS A 163 3.26 40.15 -9.79
C LYS A 163 2.46 41.28 -10.43
N SER A 164 1.15 41.13 -10.60
CA SER A 164 0.27 42.15 -11.15
C SER A 164 -1.16 42.01 -10.62
N SER A 165 -1.69 43.07 -10.01
CA SER A 165 -3.08 43.15 -9.56
C SER A 165 -4.09 43.24 -10.71
N ASP A 166 -3.63 43.55 -11.92
CA ASP A 166 -4.49 43.64 -13.11
C ASP A 166 -4.80 42.27 -13.71
N ILE A 167 -4.06 41.23 -13.27
CA ILE A 167 -4.30 39.84 -13.68
C ILE A 167 -5.30 39.23 -12.69
N THR A 168 -6.46 38.86 -13.21
CA THR A 168 -7.44 38.02 -12.51
C THR A 168 -7.74 36.81 -13.39
N TYR A 169 -7.47 35.62 -12.89
CA TYR A 169 -7.76 34.39 -13.60
C TYR A 169 -9.24 34.01 -13.44
N ASP A 170 -9.88 33.68 -14.56
CA ASP A 170 -11.21 33.08 -14.63
C ASP A 170 -11.19 32.02 -15.73
N TRP A 171 -11.26 30.75 -15.33
CA TRP A 171 -11.12 29.62 -16.25
C TRP A 171 -12.11 29.63 -17.42
N THR A 172 -13.24 30.33 -17.29
CA THR A 172 -14.24 30.42 -18.35
C THR A 172 -13.81 31.31 -19.51
N VAL A 173 -12.81 32.18 -19.31
CA VAL A 173 -12.33 33.17 -20.27
C VAL A 173 -10.80 33.28 -20.36
N MET A 174 -10.04 32.40 -19.68
CA MET A 174 -8.57 32.37 -19.77
C MET A 174 -8.11 32.25 -21.23
N ASP A 175 -7.09 33.03 -21.57
CA ASP A 175 -6.45 32.93 -22.87
C ASP A 175 -5.56 31.69 -22.94
N HIS A 176 -4.91 31.50 -24.10
CA HIS A 176 -4.04 30.35 -24.31
C HIS A 176 -2.84 30.34 -23.34
N GLU A 177 -2.23 31.49 -23.04
CA GLU A 177 -1.06 31.57 -22.18
C GLU A 177 -1.42 31.17 -20.75
N ASP A 178 -2.55 31.70 -20.25
CA ASP A 178 -3.07 31.37 -18.93
C ASP A 178 -3.47 29.89 -18.80
N MET A 179 -4.12 29.33 -19.82
CA MET A 179 -4.47 27.90 -19.85
C MET A 179 -3.22 27.01 -19.82
N MET A 180 -2.20 27.30 -20.64
CA MET A 180 -0.95 26.54 -20.62
C MET A 180 -0.17 26.75 -19.31
N GLY A 181 -0.37 27.90 -18.66
CA GLY A 181 0.18 28.21 -17.35
C GLY A 181 -0.23 27.23 -16.25
N ILE A 182 -1.36 26.52 -16.38
CA ILE A 182 -1.81 25.47 -15.42
C ILE A 182 -0.70 24.46 -15.12
N MET A 183 0.15 24.15 -16.11
CA MET A 183 1.32 23.29 -15.94
C MET A 183 2.22 23.74 -14.78
N LEU A 184 2.35 25.04 -14.52
CA LEU A 184 3.22 25.58 -13.47
C LEU A 184 2.64 25.38 -12.06
N ASP A 185 1.34 25.14 -11.95
CA ASP A 185 0.64 25.06 -10.66
C ASP A 185 1.12 23.82 -9.88
N VAL A 186 1.14 22.64 -10.52
CA VAL A 186 1.61 21.40 -9.86
C VAL A 186 3.09 21.44 -9.48
N GLN A 187 3.92 22.15 -10.26
CA GLN A 187 5.32 22.36 -9.88
C GLN A 187 5.41 23.22 -8.60
N GLY A 188 4.57 24.24 -8.48
CA GLY A 188 4.45 25.04 -7.27
C GLY A 188 3.98 24.20 -6.07
N ALA A 189 3.03 23.28 -6.28
CA ALA A 189 2.54 22.36 -5.26
C ALA A 189 3.69 21.54 -4.65
N TYR A 190 4.49 20.90 -5.50
CA TYR A 190 5.66 20.12 -5.06
C TYR A 190 6.63 21.02 -4.28
N LYS A 191 6.97 22.19 -4.83
CA LYS A 191 7.89 23.14 -4.16
C LYS A 191 7.37 23.60 -2.80
N TRP A 192 6.06 23.79 -2.65
CA TRP A 192 5.47 24.18 -1.38
C TRP A 192 5.60 23.05 -0.34
N VAL A 193 5.25 21.81 -0.71
CA VAL A 193 5.33 20.65 0.20
C VAL A 193 6.74 20.47 0.78
N HIS A 194 7.77 20.55 -0.07
CA HIS A 194 9.16 20.35 0.33
C HIS A 194 9.92 21.67 0.62
N GLY A 195 9.20 22.80 0.66
CA GLY A 195 9.76 24.13 0.87
C GLY A 195 9.75 24.56 2.33
N GLU A 196 10.16 25.81 2.53
CA GLU A 196 10.14 26.50 3.82
C GLU A 196 9.24 27.74 3.74
N ASP A 197 8.72 28.18 4.89
CA ASP A 197 8.02 29.44 5.06
C ASP A 197 9.01 30.63 5.15
N ILE A 198 8.49 31.84 5.34
CA ILE A 198 9.30 33.06 5.42
C ILE A 198 10.24 33.10 6.64
N ASP A 199 9.94 32.31 7.66
CA ASP A 199 10.72 32.21 8.88
C ASP A 199 11.76 31.06 8.82
N GLY A 200 11.82 30.33 7.69
CA GLY A 200 12.73 29.21 7.46
C GLY A 200 12.24 27.89 8.07
N ASN A 201 10.97 27.79 8.48
CA ASN A 201 10.41 26.53 8.93
C ASN A 201 9.94 25.72 7.73
N ARG A 202 10.21 24.41 7.71
CA ARG A 202 9.65 23.52 6.69
C ARG A 202 8.13 23.65 6.66
N ASN A 203 7.57 23.78 5.47
CA ASN A 203 6.12 23.78 5.30
C ASN A 203 5.53 22.44 5.75
N THR A 204 6.22 21.32 5.50
CA THR A 204 5.78 19.96 5.89
C THR A 204 6.96 19.06 6.29
N ASP A 205 6.63 17.98 7.02
CA ASP A 205 7.53 16.86 7.34
C ASP A 205 7.44 15.73 6.28
N ALA A 206 6.92 15.99 5.08
CA ALA A 206 6.74 14.98 4.04
C ALA A 206 8.07 14.37 3.55
N GLY A 207 7.99 13.12 3.07
CA GLY A 207 9.03 12.48 2.27
C GLY A 207 9.27 13.20 0.95
N GLU A 208 10.23 12.77 0.14
CA GLU A 208 10.58 13.45 -1.14
C GLU A 208 9.72 12.98 -2.33
N MET A 209 9.05 11.83 -2.20
CA MET A 209 8.37 11.15 -3.28
C MET A 209 6.90 11.56 -3.36
N GLY A 210 6.40 11.62 -4.58
CA GLY A 210 5.05 12.02 -4.90
C GLY A 210 4.32 11.02 -5.79
N ALA A 211 3.00 10.97 -5.65
CA ALA A 211 2.09 10.33 -6.61
C ALA A 211 1.06 11.36 -7.06
N MET A 212 0.70 11.38 -8.35
CA MET A 212 -0.31 12.31 -8.87
C MET A 212 -1.59 11.57 -9.23
N ILE A 213 -2.74 12.13 -8.85
CA ILE A 213 -4.05 11.69 -9.30
C ILE A 213 -4.77 12.90 -9.90
N GLY A 214 -5.13 12.79 -11.17
CA GLY A 214 -5.78 13.87 -11.91
C GLY A 214 -7.06 13.42 -12.59
N VAL A 215 -7.95 14.38 -12.86
CA VAL A 215 -9.17 14.14 -13.65
C VAL A 215 -9.14 14.95 -14.94
N GLY A 216 -9.55 14.32 -16.03
CA GLY A 216 -9.80 14.96 -17.31
C GLY A 216 -8.63 15.80 -17.82
N ARG A 217 -8.95 17.01 -18.28
CA ARG A 217 -7.98 17.95 -18.86
C ARG A 217 -7.05 18.54 -17.80
N GLY A 218 -7.57 18.85 -16.61
CA GLY A 218 -6.76 19.34 -15.49
C GLY A 218 -5.64 18.36 -15.12
N GLY A 219 -5.98 17.07 -15.03
CA GLY A 219 -5.00 16.00 -14.84
C GLY A 219 -3.95 15.90 -15.95
N LEU A 220 -4.35 16.10 -17.21
CA LEU A 220 -3.42 16.08 -18.36
C LEU A 220 -2.46 17.28 -18.38
N PHE A 221 -2.92 18.49 -18.03
CA PHE A 221 -2.05 19.65 -17.84
C PHE A 221 -1.05 19.43 -16.71
N ALA A 222 -1.47 18.84 -15.59
CA ALA A 222 -0.54 18.52 -14.51
C ALA A 222 0.45 17.42 -14.93
N LEU A 223 0.00 16.38 -15.65
CA LEU A 223 0.86 15.30 -16.11
C LEU A 223 1.96 15.81 -17.05
N SER A 224 1.66 16.74 -17.95
CA SER A 224 2.65 17.31 -18.87
C SER A 224 3.78 18.03 -18.13
N GLN A 225 3.47 18.69 -17.01
CA GLN A 225 4.51 19.25 -16.13
C GLN A 225 5.25 18.15 -15.35
N VAL A 226 4.53 17.18 -14.79
CA VAL A 226 5.11 16.07 -14.01
C VAL A 226 6.07 15.22 -14.85
N ALA A 227 5.76 15.02 -16.13
CA ALA A 227 6.64 14.36 -17.10
C ALA A 227 8.00 15.08 -17.25
N ARG A 228 8.01 16.40 -17.08
CA ARG A 228 9.21 17.26 -17.17
C ARG A 228 9.95 17.43 -15.83
N MET A 229 9.38 16.94 -14.73
CA MET A 229 10.03 16.94 -13.42
C MET A 229 11.00 15.77 -13.30
N SER A 230 11.93 15.83 -12.33
CA SER A 230 12.81 14.70 -12.05
C SER A 230 11.99 13.42 -11.79
N ARG A 231 12.43 12.31 -12.39
CA ARG A 231 11.75 11.01 -12.28
C ARG A 231 11.71 10.47 -10.85
N GLU A 232 12.54 11.00 -9.95
CA GLU A 232 12.58 10.63 -8.53
C GLU A 232 11.52 11.35 -7.69
N LYS A 233 10.92 12.42 -8.21
CA LYS A 233 9.99 13.29 -7.46
C LYS A 233 8.54 12.83 -7.52
N MET A 234 8.11 12.35 -8.68
CA MET A 234 6.75 11.89 -8.93
C MET A 234 6.86 10.48 -9.49
N LEU A 235 6.52 9.47 -8.70
CA LEU A 235 6.82 8.07 -9.02
C LEU A 235 5.67 7.33 -9.71
N SER A 236 4.46 7.88 -9.64
CA SER A 236 3.29 7.31 -10.31
C SER A 236 2.29 8.39 -10.68
N ALA A 237 1.44 8.08 -11.66
CA ALA A 237 0.35 8.96 -12.07
C ALA A 237 -0.92 8.15 -12.37
N THR A 238 -2.08 8.67 -11.98
CA THR A 238 -3.38 8.18 -12.43
C THR A 238 -4.17 9.32 -13.06
N ILE A 239 -4.72 9.11 -14.26
CA ILE A 239 -5.68 10.03 -14.87
C ILE A 239 -7.05 9.36 -15.01
N ILE A 240 -8.07 9.98 -14.42
CA ILE A 240 -9.47 9.53 -14.47
C ILE A 240 -10.20 10.31 -15.56
N SER A 241 -10.97 9.61 -16.39
CA SER A 241 -11.68 10.16 -17.57
C SER A 241 -10.77 11.04 -18.46
N PRO A 242 -9.62 10.54 -18.95
CA PRO A 242 -8.74 11.30 -19.84
C PRO A 242 -9.45 11.71 -21.14
N THR A 243 -8.94 12.74 -21.83
CA THR A 243 -9.38 13.11 -23.18
C THR A 243 -8.19 13.11 -24.14
N LEU A 244 -8.42 12.88 -25.45
CA LEU A 244 -7.37 13.06 -26.47
C LEU A 244 -7.18 14.52 -26.87
N THR A 245 -8.27 15.27 -26.85
CA THR A 245 -8.28 16.69 -27.17
C THR A 245 -8.17 17.48 -25.86
N CYS A 246 -7.00 18.04 -25.59
CA CYS A 246 -6.74 18.90 -24.44
C CYS A 246 -5.92 20.11 -24.90
N TYR A 247 -6.59 21.16 -25.39
CA TYR A 247 -5.94 22.35 -25.93
C TYR A 247 -4.82 21.97 -26.93
N ASP A 248 -3.61 22.48 -26.71
CA ASP A 248 -2.44 22.24 -27.57
C ASP A 248 -1.53 21.14 -27.01
N LEU A 249 -2.04 20.33 -26.08
CA LEU A 249 -1.30 19.18 -25.57
C LEU A 249 -1.39 18.00 -26.54
N ASP A 250 -0.22 17.46 -26.88
CA ASP A 250 -0.12 16.13 -27.49
C ASP A 250 -0.20 15.07 -26.39
N VAL A 251 -1.41 14.51 -26.22
CA VAL A 251 -1.71 13.59 -25.13
C VAL A 251 -0.84 12.33 -25.19
N PRO A 252 -0.71 11.60 -26.31
CA PRO A 252 0.26 10.50 -26.43
C PRO A 252 1.69 10.89 -26.04
N GLN A 253 2.19 12.05 -26.51
CA GLN A 253 3.55 12.50 -26.19
C GLN A 253 3.74 12.74 -24.69
N ILE A 254 2.72 13.22 -23.97
CA ILE A 254 2.80 13.41 -22.50
C ILE A 254 3.10 12.09 -21.78
N PHE A 255 2.46 10.99 -22.21
CA PHE A 255 2.69 9.68 -21.59
C PHE A 255 4.04 9.08 -21.96
N GLN A 256 4.54 9.34 -23.17
CA GLN A 256 5.91 9.00 -23.57
C GLN A 256 6.95 9.80 -22.74
N ASP A 257 6.73 11.10 -22.56
CA ASP A 257 7.61 11.97 -21.77
C ASP A 257 7.60 11.57 -20.28
N PHE A 258 6.46 11.09 -19.78
CA PHE A 258 6.37 10.52 -18.43
C PHE A 258 7.28 9.28 -18.27
N GLY A 259 7.52 8.57 -19.37
CA GLY A 259 8.50 7.50 -19.48
C GLY A 259 7.91 6.10 -19.31
N ASP A 260 8.83 5.14 -19.27
CA ASP A 260 8.60 3.70 -19.42
C ASP A 260 8.80 2.90 -18.13
N VAL A 261 9.27 3.54 -17.05
CA VAL A 261 9.55 2.89 -15.76
C VAL A 261 8.46 3.15 -14.71
N ARG A 262 8.03 4.40 -14.58
CA ARG A 262 7.07 4.82 -13.54
C ARG A 262 5.66 4.34 -13.89
N PRO A 263 4.91 3.67 -12.99
CA PRO A 263 3.57 3.20 -13.33
C PRO A 263 2.63 4.37 -13.62
N VAL A 264 1.88 4.26 -14.72
CA VAL A 264 0.85 5.21 -15.11
C VAL A 264 -0.47 4.48 -15.36
N MET A 265 -1.54 4.94 -14.72
CA MET A 265 -2.87 4.38 -14.88
C MET A 265 -3.82 5.36 -15.56
N LEU A 266 -4.64 4.83 -16.45
CA LEU A 266 -5.79 5.53 -17.02
C LEU A 266 -7.08 4.81 -16.63
N ALA A 267 -8.06 5.55 -16.12
CA ALA A 267 -9.34 5.00 -15.69
C ALA A 267 -10.51 5.67 -16.40
N ALA A 268 -11.53 4.89 -16.74
CA ALA A 268 -12.77 5.36 -17.34
C ALA A 268 -13.95 4.48 -16.91
N SER A 269 -15.17 4.85 -17.27
CA SER A 269 -16.29 3.91 -17.22
C SER A 269 -16.47 3.23 -18.57
N GLU A 270 -17.15 2.07 -18.60
CA GLU A 270 -17.47 1.36 -19.85
C GLU A 270 -18.29 2.22 -20.83
N GLY A 271 -19.10 3.14 -20.32
CA GLY A 271 -19.91 4.09 -21.10
C GLY A 271 -19.20 5.39 -21.49
N ASP A 272 -18.04 5.71 -20.89
CA ASP A 272 -17.26 6.92 -21.22
C ASP A 272 -16.44 6.69 -22.50
N THR A 273 -17.11 6.78 -23.66
CA THR A 273 -16.48 6.52 -24.96
C THR A 273 -15.41 7.56 -25.34
N ILE A 274 -15.42 8.76 -24.74
CA ILE A 274 -14.40 9.78 -24.97
C ILE A 274 -13.11 9.34 -24.29
N ALA A 275 -13.20 8.97 -22.99
CA ALA A 275 -12.05 8.47 -22.26
C ALA A 275 -11.56 7.12 -22.77
N GLY A 276 -12.47 6.21 -23.16
CA GLY A 276 -12.11 4.93 -23.77
C GLY A 276 -11.22 5.10 -25.00
N LYS A 277 -11.56 6.03 -25.90
CA LYS A 277 -10.70 6.34 -27.08
C LYS A 277 -9.33 6.88 -26.69
N ALA A 278 -9.27 7.71 -25.65
CA ALA A 278 -7.99 8.23 -25.15
C ALA A 278 -7.12 7.13 -24.57
N ILE A 279 -7.72 6.24 -23.77
CA ILE A 279 -7.06 5.06 -23.21
C ILE A 279 -6.50 4.18 -24.32
N ASP A 280 -7.33 3.81 -25.30
CA ASP A 280 -6.92 2.92 -26.39
C ASP A 280 -5.75 3.51 -27.19
N THR A 281 -5.80 4.81 -27.48
CA THR A 281 -4.76 5.50 -28.25
C THR A 281 -3.44 5.56 -27.48
N VAL A 282 -3.48 5.93 -26.19
CA VAL A 282 -2.27 6.00 -25.35
C VAL A 282 -1.68 4.61 -25.15
N MET A 283 -2.50 3.62 -24.80
CA MET A 283 -2.00 2.26 -24.56
C MET A 283 -1.45 1.61 -25.83
N ALA A 284 -2.05 1.86 -26.99
CA ALA A 284 -1.51 1.40 -28.27
C ALA A 284 -0.15 2.04 -28.59
N ALA A 285 0.04 3.33 -28.28
CA ALA A 285 1.34 3.99 -28.45
C ALA A 285 2.40 3.38 -27.51
N LYS A 286 2.07 3.18 -26.23
CA LYS A 286 2.95 2.53 -25.26
C LYS A 286 3.34 1.10 -25.68
N GLU A 287 2.37 0.30 -26.15
CA GLU A 287 2.62 -1.05 -26.66
C GLU A 287 3.55 -1.03 -27.88
N ALA A 288 3.33 -0.10 -28.82
CA ALA A 288 4.17 0.06 -30.00
C ALA A 288 5.62 0.41 -29.65
N ASP A 289 5.83 1.16 -28.57
CA ASP A 289 7.14 1.53 -28.04
C ASP A 289 7.75 0.45 -27.13
N GLY A 290 7.01 -0.64 -26.84
CA GLY A 290 7.44 -1.74 -25.99
C GLY A 290 7.39 -1.44 -24.48
N GLU A 291 6.66 -0.41 -24.09
CA GLU A 291 6.52 0.03 -22.70
C GLU A 291 5.46 -0.80 -21.97
N ASN A 292 5.77 -1.25 -20.74
CA ASN A 292 4.91 -2.13 -19.95
C ASN A 292 4.48 -1.54 -18.59
N ASN A 293 4.65 -0.23 -18.41
CA ASN A 293 4.30 0.51 -17.20
C ASN A 293 2.90 1.16 -17.26
N GLY A 294 2.11 0.88 -18.30
CA GLY A 294 0.75 1.38 -18.47
C GLY A 294 -0.31 0.44 -17.89
N PHE A 295 -1.28 0.99 -17.16
CA PHE A 295 -2.38 0.25 -16.53
C PHE A 295 -3.73 0.87 -16.89
N THR A 296 -4.75 0.03 -17.06
CA THR A 296 -6.12 0.50 -17.31
C THR A 296 -7.07 -0.01 -16.24
N TYR A 297 -8.11 0.77 -15.94
CA TYR A 297 -9.21 0.33 -15.09
C TYR A 297 -10.53 0.85 -15.65
N TYR A 298 -11.51 -0.04 -15.82
CA TYR A 298 -12.85 0.32 -16.27
C TYR A 298 -13.88 0.05 -15.17
N VAL A 299 -14.60 1.11 -14.79
CA VAL A 299 -15.75 1.02 -13.88
C VAL A 299 -17.00 0.67 -14.71
N GLN A 300 -17.88 -0.18 -14.18
CA GLN A 300 -19.16 -0.46 -14.84
C GLN A 300 -20.07 0.77 -14.88
N GLY A 301 -20.81 0.94 -15.99
CA GLY A 301 -21.76 2.05 -16.17
C GLY A 301 -21.22 3.23 -16.97
N ASP A 302 -21.85 4.40 -16.84
CA ASP A 302 -21.68 5.56 -17.71
C ASP A 302 -21.24 6.85 -16.97
N GLY A 303 -20.81 6.72 -15.71
CA GLY A 303 -20.26 7.83 -14.95
C GLY A 303 -18.99 8.40 -15.59
N THR A 304 -18.66 9.65 -15.26
CA THR A 304 -17.43 10.31 -15.73
C THR A 304 -16.78 11.10 -14.59
N GLY A 305 -15.48 11.37 -14.71
CA GLY A 305 -14.71 12.19 -13.79
C GLY A 305 -14.77 11.71 -12.35
N MET A 306 -15.02 12.64 -11.41
CA MET A 306 -15.04 12.35 -9.98
C MET A 306 -16.10 11.32 -9.55
N ALA A 307 -17.15 11.10 -10.35
CA ALA A 307 -18.18 10.11 -10.02
C ALA A 307 -17.62 8.67 -9.97
N LEU A 308 -16.53 8.38 -10.70
CA LEU A 308 -15.90 7.07 -10.73
C LEU A 308 -15.28 6.68 -9.39
N LEU A 309 -14.87 7.65 -8.56
CA LEU A 309 -14.27 7.39 -7.24
C LEU A 309 -15.26 6.87 -6.20
N LYS A 310 -16.54 6.68 -6.57
CA LYS A 310 -17.49 5.91 -5.77
C LYS A 310 -17.22 4.41 -5.86
N ASP A 311 -16.56 3.94 -6.92
CA ASP A 311 -16.17 2.56 -7.08
C ASP A 311 -14.97 2.25 -6.17
N GLU A 312 -15.13 1.25 -5.29
CA GLU A 312 -14.08 0.85 -4.34
C GLU A 312 -12.93 0.14 -5.04
N GLY A 313 -13.20 -0.61 -6.12
CA GLY A 313 -12.18 -1.31 -6.89
C GLY A 313 -11.24 -0.35 -7.63
N LEU A 314 -11.75 0.76 -8.15
CA LEU A 314 -10.92 1.83 -8.69
C LEU A 314 -10.05 2.45 -7.59
N GLN A 315 -10.60 2.75 -6.42
CA GLN A 315 -9.83 3.30 -5.30
C GLN A 315 -8.70 2.34 -4.88
N GLU A 316 -8.97 1.04 -4.80
CA GLU A 316 -7.96 0.02 -4.51
C GLU A 316 -6.88 -0.05 -5.60
N LYS A 317 -7.29 -0.02 -6.88
CA LYS A 317 -6.33 -0.04 -7.99
C LYS A 317 -5.43 1.19 -7.99
N ILE A 318 -5.98 2.37 -7.68
CA ILE A 318 -5.18 3.60 -7.53
C ILE A 318 -4.09 3.40 -6.47
N LEU A 319 -4.44 2.84 -5.30
CA LEU A 319 -3.47 2.57 -4.24
C LEU A 319 -2.36 1.62 -4.73
N GLU A 320 -2.73 0.52 -5.39
CA GLU A 320 -1.76 -0.44 -5.96
C GLU A 320 -0.76 0.26 -6.89
N ILE A 321 -1.24 1.12 -7.78
CA ILE A 321 -0.39 1.88 -8.72
C ILE A 321 0.57 2.81 -7.99
N MET A 322 0.10 3.45 -6.93
CA MET A 322 0.98 4.29 -6.13
C MET A 322 2.03 3.47 -5.38
N GLU A 323 1.65 2.33 -4.80
CA GLU A 323 2.56 1.38 -4.13
C GLU A 323 3.65 0.85 -5.04
N MET A 324 3.28 0.50 -6.28
CA MET A 324 4.24 0.15 -7.32
C MET A 324 5.23 1.29 -7.56
N GLY A 325 4.75 2.54 -7.61
CA GLY A 325 5.59 3.73 -7.77
C GLY A 325 6.59 3.89 -6.62
N TRP A 326 6.13 3.90 -5.37
CA TRP A 326 7.00 4.07 -4.19
C TRP A 326 8.07 2.97 -4.08
N SER A 327 7.76 1.76 -4.52
CA SER A 327 8.73 0.66 -4.54
C SER A 327 9.93 0.92 -5.46
N LEU A 328 9.76 1.74 -6.50
CA LEU A 328 10.84 2.13 -7.41
C LEU A 328 11.82 3.11 -6.74
N GLY A 329 11.30 4.03 -5.92
CA GLY A 329 12.12 5.01 -5.20
C GLY A 329 12.81 4.44 -3.95
N SER A 330 12.35 3.29 -3.46
CA SER A 330 12.86 2.62 -2.26
C SER A 330 14.01 1.63 -2.53
N GLY A 331 14.62 1.68 -3.72
CA GLY A 331 15.76 0.84 -4.10
C GLY A 331 17.04 1.11 -3.27
N PRO A 332 17.96 0.13 -3.17
CA PRO A 332 19.09 0.16 -2.24
C PRO A 332 20.12 1.27 -2.47
#